data_AF-A0A836Q5D2-F1
#
_entry.id   AF-A0A836Q5D2-F1
#
_cell.length_a   1.000
_cell.length_b   1.000
_cell.length_c   1.000
_cell.angle_alpha   90.00
_cell.angle_beta   90.00
_cell.angle_gamma   90.00
#
_symmetry.space_group_name_H-M   'P 1'
#
loop_
_entity.id
_entity.type
_entity.pdbx_description
1 polymer ?
#
loop_
_entity_poly.entity_id
_entity_poly.type
_entity_poly.pdbx_seq_one_letter_code
_entity_poly.pdbx_strand_id
1 'polypeptide(L)'
;MKTISVREVAEALEISPRGVLYRREKGQLKGILIKNDRGVDEYRIYPTKEIIEGLKRINSPLVASEEAIEDFDVVDAQTISEEHKIFDSTYGPEDVVERSAASRPNWTETSKAAASGMAEELWNNVISRFMEKLEEKDQLIGEMRTELKEKERQLLLLPDLEAQAENERKAAELKELEAEALRKQIEAMQALQTEAEESKRRANEAIQQFKADKEAEAKALEEENEQLRKKAEEAANLAADLQSLKSTVEELQKPKPSWWQKLFSAPSEP
;
A
#
# COMPACT_ATOMS: atom_id res chain seq x y z
N MET A 1 4.85 -6.70 -23.42
CA MET A 1 5.86 -7.71 -23.04
C MET A 1 7.17 -7.02 -22.74
N LYS A 2 7.67 -7.11 -21.50
CA LYS A 2 9.00 -6.61 -21.14
C LYS A 2 10.07 -7.45 -21.85
N THR A 3 11.09 -6.80 -22.40
CA THR A 3 12.20 -7.45 -23.13
C THR A 3 13.52 -7.13 -22.45
N ILE A 4 14.45 -8.08 -22.48
CA ILE A 4 15.73 -8.03 -21.76
C ILE A 4 16.85 -7.81 -22.78
N SER A 5 17.87 -7.04 -22.42
CA SER A 5 19.00 -6.79 -23.32
C SER A 5 19.82 -8.07 -23.56
N VAL A 6 20.49 -8.17 -24.71
CA VAL A 6 21.38 -9.33 -25.01
C VAL A 6 22.48 -9.48 -23.95
N ARG A 7 22.94 -8.37 -23.39
CA ARG A 7 23.99 -8.36 -22.37
C ARG A 7 23.53 -8.99 -21.05
N GLU A 8 22.34 -8.64 -20.59
CA GLU A 8 21.77 -9.20 -19.36
C GLU A 8 21.40 -10.67 -19.53
N VAL A 9 20.92 -11.06 -20.71
CA VAL A 9 20.66 -12.48 -21.04
C VAL A 9 21.96 -13.28 -21.10
N ALA A 10 23.03 -12.71 -21.64
CA ALA A 10 24.35 -13.34 -21.68
C ALA A 10 24.87 -13.61 -20.27
N GLU A 11 24.69 -12.64 -19.36
CA GLU A 11 25.06 -12.76 -17.96
C GLU A 11 24.20 -13.82 -17.24
N ALA A 12 22.88 -13.80 -17.42
CA ALA A 12 21.95 -14.77 -16.84
C ALA A 12 22.22 -16.22 -17.24
N LEU A 13 22.59 -16.44 -18.51
CA LEU A 13 22.81 -17.77 -19.09
C LEU A 13 24.28 -18.21 -19.06
N GLU A 14 25.18 -17.40 -18.49
CA GLU A 14 26.63 -17.65 -18.46
C GLU A 14 27.23 -17.92 -19.86
N ILE A 15 26.68 -17.28 -20.90
CA ILE A 15 27.17 -17.39 -22.29
C ILE A 15 27.64 -16.04 -22.82
N SER A 16 28.43 -16.05 -23.88
CA SER A 16 28.81 -14.80 -24.54
C SER A 16 27.59 -14.12 -25.20
N PRO A 17 27.58 -12.78 -25.35
CA PRO A 17 26.55 -12.05 -26.12
C PRO A 17 26.34 -12.60 -27.53
N ARG A 18 27.42 -13.05 -28.18
CA ARG A 18 27.37 -13.70 -29.49
C ARG A 18 26.67 -15.07 -29.44
N GLY A 19 26.82 -15.80 -28.33
CA GLY A 19 26.11 -17.05 -28.08
C GLY A 19 24.60 -16.85 -27.93
N VAL A 20 24.15 -15.75 -27.32
CA VAL A 20 22.72 -15.39 -27.23
C VAL A 20 22.12 -15.16 -28.62
N LEU A 21 22.81 -14.38 -29.46
CA LEU A 21 22.37 -14.12 -30.83
C LEU A 21 22.30 -15.42 -31.65
N TYR A 22 23.28 -16.31 -31.48
CA TYR A 22 23.29 -17.61 -32.15
C TYR A 22 22.11 -18.51 -31.72
N ARG A 23 21.76 -18.54 -30.42
CA ARG A 23 20.57 -19.25 -29.93
C ARG A 23 19.28 -18.64 -30.49
N ARG A 24 19.24 -17.32 -30.69
CA ARG A 24 18.11 -16.62 -31.33
C ARG A 24 17.99 -16.95 -32.82
N GLU A 25 19.09 -16.96 -33.57
CA GLU A 25 19.13 -17.36 -34.97
C GLU A 25 18.66 -18.81 -35.17
N LYS A 26 18.99 -19.71 -34.22
CA LYS A 26 18.50 -21.09 -34.18
C LYS A 26 17.05 -21.23 -33.70
N GLY A 27 16.37 -20.13 -33.38
CA GLY A 27 14.98 -20.16 -32.91
C GLY A 27 14.79 -20.64 -31.47
N GLN A 28 15.87 -20.83 -30.71
CA GLN A 28 15.80 -21.25 -29.30
C GLN A 28 15.42 -20.08 -28.38
N LEU A 29 15.75 -18.85 -28.79
CA LEU A 29 15.34 -17.62 -28.13
C LEU A 29 14.59 -16.74 -29.12
N LYS A 30 13.51 -16.09 -28.67
CA LYS A 30 12.77 -15.10 -29.46
C LYS A 30 13.21 -13.70 -29.05
N GLY A 31 13.30 -12.79 -30.01
CA GLY A 31 13.67 -11.40 -29.73
C GLY A 31 13.47 -10.48 -30.93
N ILE A 32 13.37 -9.19 -30.63
CA ILE A 32 13.13 -8.09 -31.59
C ILE A 32 14.33 -7.17 -31.65
N LEU A 33 14.54 -6.54 -32.80
CA LEU A 33 15.58 -5.53 -33.00
C LEU A 33 14.98 -4.16 -32.65
N ILE A 34 15.53 -3.48 -31.64
CA ILE A 34 15.08 -2.15 -31.19
C ILE A 34 16.27 -1.20 -31.19
N LYS A 35 16.05 0.07 -31.54
CA LYS A 35 17.06 1.12 -31.39
C LYS A 35 17.20 1.53 -29.93
N ASN A 36 18.42 1.48 -29.42
CA ASN A 36 18.74 1.99 -28.09
C ASN A 36 18.70 3.53 -28.05
N ASP A 37 18.83 4.08 -26.84
CA ASP A 37 18.93 5.53 -26.59
C ASP A 37 20.07 6.22 -27.37
N ARG A 38 21.04 5.43 -27.85
CA ARG A 38 22.17 5.87 -28.69
C ARG A 38 21.91 5.76 -30.19
N GLY A 39 20.70 5.37 -30.60
CA GLY A 39 20.31 5.17 -32.00
C GLY A 39 20.92 3.93 -32.67
N VAL A 40 21.59 3.05 -31.92
CA VAL A 40 22.18 1.80 -32.42
C VAL A 40 21.18 0.67 -32.26
N ASP A 41 21.04 -0.15 -33.30
CA ASP A 41 20.17 -1.32 -33.29
C ASP A 41 20.73 -2.37 -32.31
N GLU A 42 19.97 -2.69 -31.26
CA GLU A 42 20.25 -3.76 -30.30
C GLU A 42 19.10 -4.79 -30.30
N TYR A 43 19.48 -6.07 -30.28
CA TYR A 43 18.50 -7.13 -30.07
C TYR A 43 18.04 -7.16 -28.62
N ARG A 44 16.74 -7.18 -28.40
CA ARG A 44 16.13 -7.45 -27.09
C ARG A 44 15.39 -8.77 -27.12
N ILE A 45 15.66 -9.62 -26.14
CA ILE A 45 15.20 -10.99 -26.06
C ILE A 45 13.99 -11.08 -25.14
N TYR A 46 13.02 -11.92 -25.50
CA TYR A 46 11.88 -12.19 -24.65
C TYR A 46 12.31 -13.07 -23.46
N PRO A 47 11.74 -12.84 -22.27
CA PRO A 47 12.05 -13.65 -21.09
C PRO A 47 11.63 -15.10 -21.33
N THR A 48 12.53 -16.02 -21.02
CA THR A 48 12.25 -17.46 -20.96
C THR A 48 12.54 -17.96 -19.54
N LYS A 49 12.03 -19.15 -19.19
CA LYS A 49 12.23 -19.76 -17.86
C LYS A 49 13.71 -19.83 -17.48
N GLU A 50 14.57 -20.24 -18.42
CA GLU A 50 16.03 -20.32 -18.27
C GLU A 50 16.65 -18.94 -17.93
N ILE A 51 16.19 -17.88 -18.61
CA ILE A 51 16.71 -16.52 -18.42
C ILE A 51 16.28 -15.94 -17.07
N ILE A 52 15.02 -16.14 -16.67
CA ILE A 52 14.49 -15.60 -15.41
C ILE A 52 15.18 -16.29 -14.22
N GLU A 53 15.37 -17.61 -14.27
CA GLU A 53 16.10 -18.35 -13.24
C GLU A 53 17.57 -17.91 -13.15
N GLY A 54 18.22 -17.66 -14.29
CA GLY A 54 19.57 -17.11 -14.36
C GLY A 54 19.68 -15.71 -13.73
N LEU A 55 18.71 -14.83 -14.02
CA LEU A 55 18.67 -13.48 -13.45
C LEU A 55 18.41 -13.48 -11.94
N LYS A 56 17.61 -14.42 -11.41
CA LYS A 56 17.43 -14.64 -9.97
C LYS A 56 18.74 -15.03 -9.29
N ARG A 57 19.54 -15.90 -9.93
CA ARG A 57 20.84 -16.35 -9.39
C ARG A 57 21.85 -15.20 -9.24
N ILE A 58 21.79 -14.23 -10.13
CA ILE A 58 22.74 -13.09 -10.19
C ILE A 58 22.21 -11.89 -9.39
N ASN A 59 21.03 -12.01 -8.77
CA ASN A 59 20.35 -10.95 -8.02
C ASN A 59 20.21 -9.66 -8.84
N SER A 60 19.82 -9.81 -10.11
CA SER A 60 19.68 -8.68 -11.03
C SER A 60 18.52 -7.77 -10.61
N PRO A 61 18.68 -6.42 -10.68
CA PRO A 61 17.66 -5.46 -10.28
C PRO A 61 16.35 -5.55 -11.10
N LEU A 62 16.36 -6.26 -12.24
CA LEU A 62 15.17 -6.48 -13.06
C LEU A 62 14.22 -7.57 -12.50
N VAL A 63 14.69 -8.40 -11.57
CA VAL A 63 13.98 -9.59 -11.06
C VAL A 63 14.03 -9.65 -9.51
N ALA A 64 14.44 -8.57 -8.84
CA ALA A 64 14.77 -8.55 -7.42
C ALA A 64 13.56 -8.56 -6.46
N SER A 65 12.33 -8.40 -6.96
CA SER A 65 11.10 -8.58 -6.17
C SER A 65 10.21 -9.66 -6.80
N GLU A 66 9.56 -10.48 -5.96
CA GLU A 66 8.59 -11.52 -6.37
C GLU A 66 7.50 -10.94 -7.30
N GLU A 67 7.13 -9.67 -7.10
CA GLU A 67 6.18 -8.89 -7.91
C GLU A 67 6.68 -8.54 -9.32
N ALA A 68 8.00 -8.36 -9.51
CA ALA A 68 8.55 -8.05 -10.84
C ALA A 68 8.54 -9.26 -11.79
N ILE A 69 8.43 -10.47 -11.24
CA ILE A 69 8.42 -11.74 -11.97
C ILE A 69 7.04 -12.04 -12.58
N GLU A 70 5.95 -11.58 -11.96
CA GLU A 70 4.58 -11.75 -12.49
C GLU A 70 4.32 -10.90 -13.75
N ASP A 71 5.11 -9.84 -13.96
CA ASP A 71 5.02 -8.95 -15.13
C ASP A 71 5.72 -9.48 -16.40
N PHE A 72 6.46 -10.58 -16.30
CA PHE A 72 7.13 -11.20 -17.44
C PHE A 72 6.30 -12.38 -17.96
N ASP A 73 5.62 -12.16 -19.09
CA ASP A 73 4.93 -13.21 -19.83
C ASP A 73 5.95 -14.18 -20.44
N VAL A 74 6.12 -15.35 -19.80
CA VAL A 74 7.16 -16.33 -20.12
C VAL A 74 6.76 -17.13 -21.36
N VAL A 75 7.42 -16.85 -22.49
CA VAL A 75 7.12 -17.54 -23.74
C VAL A 75 7.80 -18.91 -23.77
N ASP A 76 7.02 -19.99 -23.74
CA ASP A 76 7.53 -21.33 -23.98
C ASP A 76 7.99 -21.44 -25.45
N ALA A 77 9.29 -21.70 -25.65
CA ALA A 77 9.87 -21.91 -26.96
C ALA A 77 9.52 -23.31 -27.48
N GLN A 78 8.30 -23.48 -28.00
CA GLN A 78 7.92 -24.62 -28.84
C GLN A 78 7.98 -24.23 -30.33
N THR A 79 8.81 -24.99 -31.04
CA THR A 79 8.82 -25.32 -32.49
C THR A 79 8.31 -24.28 -33.49
N ILE A 80 9.23 -23.78 -34.30
CA ILE A 80 8.97 -23.00 -35.52
C ILE A 80 8.33 -23.92 -36.57
N SER A 81 7.10 -23.61 -36.96
CA SER A 81 6.59 -23.93 -38.30
C SER A 81 7.20 -22.90 -39.25
N GLU A 82 8.03 -23.37 -40.18
CA GLU A 82 8.50 -22.60 -41.33
C GLU A 82 7.32 -22.23 -42.20
N GLU A 83 7.02 -20.95 -42.37
CA GLU A 83 6.37 -20.45 -43.58
C GLU A 83 6.40 -18.92 -43.55
N HIS A 84 7.42 -18.33 -44.18
CA HIS A 84 7.35 -17.05 -44.88
C HIS A 84 8.56 -16.98 -45.82
N LYS A 85 8.44 -17.70 -46.94
CA LYS A 85 9.25 -17.44 -48.13
C LYS A 85 8.73 -16.15 -48.75
N ILE A 86 9.61 -15.16 -48.78
CA ILE A 86 9.45 -13.89 -49.47
C ILE A 86 9.32 -14.19 -50.97
N PHE A 87 8.22 -13.76 -51.58
CA PHE A 87 7.97 -13.87 -53.01
C PHE A 87 8.76 -12.77 -53.72
N ASP A 88 9.95 -13.12 -54.20
CA ASP A 88 10.68 -12.37 -55.22
C ASP A 88 10.29 -12.93 -56.59
N SER A 89 9.58 -12.14 -57.38
CA SER A 89 9.29 -12.48 -58.78
C SER A 89 9.14 -11.19 -59.60
N THR A 90 10.20 -10.41 -59.64
CA THR A 90 10.46 -9.45 -60.72
C THR A 90 11.45 -10.09 -61.69
N TYR A 91 10.96 -10.90 -62.64
CA TYR A 91 11.71 -11.26 -63.86
C TYR A 91 10.73 -11.64 -64.99
N GLY A 92 10.83 -10.92 -66.11
CA GLY A 92 10.00 -11.09 -67.32
C GLY A 92 10.29 -12.38 -68.10
N PRO A 93 9.60 -12.59 -69.24
CA PRO A 93 10.01 -11.89 -70.45
C PRO A 93 8.89 -11.40 -71.38
N GLU A 94 9.16 -10.24 -71.98
CA GLU A 94 8.95 -9.90 -73.41
C GLU A 94 8.23 -10.95 -74.26
N ASP A 95 6.96 -10.69 -74.59
CA ASP A 95 6.30 -11.33 -75.73
C ASP A 95 6.21 -10.30 -76.87
N VAL A 96 7.17 -10.44 -77.79
CA VAL A 96 7.23 -9.74 -79.07
C VAL A 96 6.17 -10.37 -79.97
N VAL A 97 4.98 -9.77 -80.01
CA VAL A 97 3.93 -10.20 -80.95
C VAL A 97 4.24 -9.65 -82.34
N GLU A 98 4.68 -10.58 -83.19
CA GLU A 98 4.74 -10.56 -84.65
C GLU A 98 3.66 -9.69 -85.31
N ARG A 99 4.09 -8.67 -86.05
CA ARG A 99 3.27 -7.95 -87.03
C ARG A 99 2.95 -8.88 -88.21
N SER A 100 1.82 -9.58 -88.12
CA SER A 100 1.15 -10.16 -89.28
C SER A 100 0.34 -9.07 -89.98
N ALA A 101 0.75 -8.69 -91.19
CA ALA A 101 0.04 -7.77 -92.07
C ALA A 101 -1.25 -8.44 -92.58
N ALA A 102 -2.31 -8.35 -91.80
CA ALA A 102 -3.66 -8.71 -92.23
C ALA A 102 -4.34 -7.50 -92.89
N SER A 103 -4.85 -7.76 -94.09
CA SER A 103 -5.60 -6.88 -94.98
C SER A 103 -6.59 -5.95 -94.27
N ARG A 104 -6.48 -4.64 -94.51
CA ARG A 104 -7.49 -3.64 -94.10
C ARG A 104 -8.74 -3.82 -94.97
N PRO A 105 -9.93 -4.07 -94.40
CA PRO A 105 -11.17 -3.88 -95.13
C PRO A 105 -11.36 -2.37 -95.36
N ASN A 106 -11.76 -2.01 -96.59
CA ASN A 106 -11.92 -0.64 -97.03
C ASN A 106 -13.07 0.02 -96.24
N TRP A 107 -12.72 0.84 -95.25
CA TRP A 107 -13.66 1.50 -94.35
C TRP A 107 -14.22 2.73 -95.06
N THR A 108 -15.50 2.68 -95.43
CA THR A 108 -16.20 3.80 -96.09
C THR A 108 -16.36 4.97 -95.13
N GLU A 109 -16.33 6.20 -95.64
CA GLU A 109 -16.42 7.44 -94.85
C GLU A 109 -17.65 7.51 -93.92
N THR A 110 -18.76 6.89 -94.34
CA THR A 110 -20.00 6.75 -93.55
C THR A 110 -19.86 5.78 -92.37
N SER A 111 -19.09 4.70 -92.53
CA SER A 111 -18.81 3.75 -91.43
C SER A 111 -17.77 4.30 -90.45
N LYS A 112 -16.87 5.17 -90.89
CA LYS A 112 -15.96 5.94 -90.04
C LYS A 112 -16.69 6.99 -89.20
N ALA A 113 -17.66 7.71 -89.76
CA ALA A 113 -18.47 8.68 -89.02
C ALA A 113 -19.40 8.01 -87.99
N ALA A 114 -20.08 6.92 -88.36
CA ALA A 114 -20.92 6.16 -87.44
C ALA A 114 -20.11 5.47 -86.33
N ALA A 115 -18.93 4.93 -86.66
CA ALA A 115 -18.01 4.37 -85.67
C ALA A 115 -17.36 5.45 -84.78
N SER A 116 -17.10 6.66 -85.29
CA SER A 116 -16.63 7.79 -84.47
C SER A 116 -17.69 8.23 -83.47
N GLY A 117 -18.96 8.35 -83.88
CA GLY A 117 -20.05 8.69 -82.97
C GLY A 117 -20.27 7.64 -81.87
N MET A 118 -20.27 6.35 -82.24
CA MET A 118 -20.33 5.25 -81.25
C MET A 118 -19.08 5.19 -80.36
N ALA A 119 -17.89 5.46 -80.91
CA ALA A 119 -16.65 5.49 -80.14
C ALA A 119 -16.60 6.70 -79.19
N GLU A 120 -17.10 7.87 -79.59
CA GLU A 120 -17.23 9.06 -78.74
C GLU A 120 -18.22 8.83 -77.61
N GLU A 121 -19.35 8.18 -77.85
CA GLU A 121 -20.30 7.79 -76.80
C GLU A 121 -19.70 6.78 -75.81
N LEU A 122 -18.95 5.79 -76.30
CA LEU A 122 -18.23 4.83 -75.46
C LEU A 122 -17.11 5.51 -74.66
N TRP A 123 -16.35 6.41 -75.27
CA TRP A 123 -15.32 7.20 -74.58
C TRP A 123 -15.91 8.12 -73.52
N ASN A 124 -17.02 8.79 -73.82
CA ASN A 124 -17.73 9.62 -72.84
C ASN A 124 -18.24 8.78 -71.67
N ASN A 125 -18.75 7.57 -71.91
CA ASN A 125 -19.17 6.65 -70.85
C ASN A 125 -17.97 6.20 -69.97
N VAL A 126 -16.83 5.90 -70.60
CA VAL A 126 -15.59 5.55 -69.88
C VAL A 126 -15.08 6.73 -69.04
N ILE A 127 -15.08 7.95 -69.60
CA ILE A 127 -14.68 9.17 -68.89
C ILE A 127 -15.64 9.45 -67.72
N SER A 128 -16.95 9.35 -67.93
CA SER A 128 -17.94 9.54 -66.86
C SER A 128 -17.75 8.54 -65.72
N ARG A 129 -17.56 7.24 -66.02
CA ARG A 129 -17.28 6.22 -65.00
C ARG A 129 -15.95 6.46 -64.29
N PHE A 130 -14.96 7.01 -64.98
CA PHE A 130 -13.67 7.34 -64.37
C PHE A 130 -13.78 8.55 -63.44
N MET A 131 -14.53 9.58 -63.84
CA MET A 131 -14.81 10.76 -63.01
C MET A 131 -15.65 10.40 -61.78
N GLU A 132 -16.68 9.57 -61.94
CA GLU A 132 -17.48 9.03 -60.82
C GLU A 132 -16.59 8.26 -59.83
N LYS A 133 -15.73 7.36 -60.32
CA LYS A 133 -14.76 6.65 -59.46
C LYS A 133 -13.70 7.56 -58.83
N LEU A 134 -13.35 8.66 -59.47
CA LEU A 134 -12.45 9.67 -58.89
C LEU A 134 -13.16 10.43 -57.76
N GLU A 135 -14.40 10.85 -57.98
CA GLU A 135 -15.22 11.51 -56.95
C GLU A 135 -15.46 10.60 -55.74
N GLU A 136 -15.81 9.31 -55.96
CA GLU A 136 -15.94 8.32 -54.89
C GLU A 136 -14.63 8.15 -54.11
N LYS A 137 -13.49 8.11 -54.81
CA LYS A 137 -12.17 8.01 -54.16
C LYS A 137 -11.81 9.27 -53.39
N ASP A 138 -12.12 10.45 -53.92
CA ASP A 138 -11.87 11.72 -53.24
C ASP A 138 -12.75 11.88 -51.99
N GLN A 139 -14.01 11.43 -52.07
CA GLN A 139 -14.91 11.35 -50.90
C GLN A 139 -14.35 10.38 -49.84
N LEU A 140 -13.96 9.17 -50.25
CA LEU A 140 -13.36 8.18 -49.35
C LEU A 140 -12.06 8.69 -48.71
N ILE A 141 -11.21 9.38 -49.47
CA ILE A 141 -10.00 10.02 -48.93
C ILE A 141 -10.37 11.11 -47.93
N GLY A 142 -11.43 11.88 -48.18
CA GLY A 142 -11.97 12.87 -47.25
C GLY A 142 -12.41 12.25 -45.93
N GLU A 143 -13.20 11.17 -45.99
CA GLU A 143 -13.68 10.42 -44.83
C GLU A 143 -12.53 9.81 -44.02
N MET A 144 -11.59 9.13 -44.69
CA MET A 144 -10.39 8.59 -44.05
C MET A 144 -9.56 9.67 -43.36
N ARG A 145 -9.47 10.88 -43.96
CA ARG A 145 -8.77 12.02 -43.33
C ARG A 145 -9.48 12.54 -42.10
N THR A 146 -10.82 12.56 -42.07
CA THR A 146 -11.57 12.97 -40.88
C THR A 146 -11.45 11.95 -39.77
N GLU A 147 -11.49 10.65 -40.10
CA GLU A 147 -11.29 9.57 -39.13
C GLU A 147 -9.88 9.59 -38.55
N LEU A 148 -8.85 9.83 -39.36
CA LEU A 148 -7.48 9.97 -38.88
C LEU A 148 -7.33 11.14 -37.91
N LYS A 149 -7.90 12.31 -38.23
CA LYS A 149 -7.88 13.46 -37.32
C LYS A 149 -8.59 13.18 -35.99
N GLU A 150 -9.69 12.43 -36.04
CA GLU A 150 -10.42 12.06 -34.82
C GLU A 150 -9.64 11.05 -33.98
N LYS A 151 -9.02 10.05 -34.61
CA LYS A 151 -8.11 9.11 -33.94
C LYS A 151 -6.89 9.82 -33.36
N GLU A 152 -6.31 10.78 -34.07
CA GLU A 152 -5.20 11.61 -33.57
C GLU A 152 -5.61 12.41 -32.33
N ARG A 153 -6.82 12.99 -32.31
CA ARG A 153 -7.35 13.68 -31.12
C ARG A 153 -7.54 12.73 -29.94
N GLN A 154 -8.10 11.55 -30.19
CA GLN A 154 -8.27 10.53 -29.15
C GLN A 154 -6.92 10.08 -28.59
N LEU A 155 -5.95 9.82 -29.47
CA LEU A 155 -4.58 9.48 -29.07
C LEU A 155 -3.91 10.59 -28.27
N LEU A 156 -4.19 11.86 -28.57
CA LEU A 156 -3.67 13.01 -27.83
C LEU A 156 -4.30 13.13 -26.42
N LEU A 157 -5.54 12.66 -26.24
CA LEU A 157 -6.26 12.71 -24.97
C LEU A 157 -5.86 11.56 -24.01
N LEU A 158 -5.39 10.43 -24.54
CA LEU A 158 -5.03 9.26 -23.72
C LEU A 158 -3.96 9.58 -22.65
N PRO A 159 -2.84 10.27 -22.96
CA PRO A 159 -1.84 10.62 -21.96
C PRO A 159 -2.39 11.51 -20.84
N ASP A 160 -3.30 12.43 -21.16
CA ASP A 160 -3.89 13.33 -20.17
C ASP A 160 -4.83 12.58 -19.22
N LEU A 161 -5.57 11.59 -19.73
CA LEU A 161 -6.42 10.72 -18.90
C LEU A 161 -5.60 9.79 -18.01
N GLU A 162 -4.51 9.22 -18.54
CA GLU A 162 -3.58 8.41 -17.74
C GLU A 162 -2.92 9.25 -16.64
N ALA A 163 -2.47 10.47 -16.97
CA ALA A 163 -1.90 11.39 -15.99
C ALA A 163 -2.92 11.80 -14.92
N GLN A 164 -4.19 12.04 -15.29
CA GLN A 164 -5.25 12.31 -14.33
C GLN A 164 -5.50 11.12 -13.40
N ALA A 165 -5.64 9.92 -13.96
CA ALA A 165 -5.84 8.71 -13.17
C ALA A 165 -4.66 8.45 -12.21
N GLU A 166 -3.42 8.62 -12.66
CA GLU A 166 -2.24 8.47 -11.81
C GLU A 166 -2.20 9.54 -10.70
N ASN A 167 -2.53 10.79 -11.01
CA ASN A 167 -2.59 11.86 -10.02
C ASN A 167 -3.70 11.61 -8.98
N GLU A 168 -4.86 11.10 -9.40
CA GLU A 168 -5.95 10.72 -8.49
C GLU A 168 -5.54 9.56 -7.57
N ARG A 169 -4.82 8.56 -8.11
CA ARG A 169 -4.28 7.45 -7.31
C ARG A 169 -3.27 7.95 -6.28
N LYS A 170 -2.31 8.79 -6.69
CA LYS A 170 -1.34 9.40 -5.77
C LYS A 170 -2.02 10.27 -4.71
N ALA A 171 -3.05 11.02 -5.08
CA ALA A 171 -3.80 11.84 -4.15
C ALA A 171 -4.60 10.98 -3.15
N ALA A 172 -5.15 9.84 -3.59
CA ALA A 172 -5.82 8.89 -2.70
C ALA A 172 -4.82 8.23 -1.73
N GLU A 173 -3.68 7.77 -2.22
CA GLU A 173 -2.61 7.18 -1.41
C GLU A 173 -2.10 8.15 -0.35
N LEU A 174 -1.84 9.42 -0.72
CA LEU A 174 -1.44 10.45 0.23
C LEU A 174 -2.50 10.70 1.31
N LYS A 175 -3.78 10.72 0.93
CA LYS A 175 -4.89 10.87 1.88
C LYS A 175 -5.01 9.67 2.81
N GLU A 176 -4.77 8.45 2.32
CA GLU A 176 -4.77 7.25 3.14
C GLU A 176 -3.63 7.27 4.15
N LEU A 177 -2.42 7.63 3.73
CA LEU A 177 -1.27 7.78 4.61
C LEU A 177 -1.49 8.86 5.68
N GLU A 178 -2.09 9.99 5.30
CA GLU A 178 -2.48 11.04 6.25
C GLU A 178 -3.53 10.52 7.26
N ALA A 179 -4.55 9.80 6.78
CA ALA A 179 -5.56 9.21 7.65
C ALA A 179 -4.99 8.17 8.61
N GLU A 180 -4.03 7.35 8.17
CA GLU A 180 -3.32 6.40 9.03
C GLU A 180 -2.47 7.10 10.08
N ALA A 181 -1.74 8.16 9.70
CA ALA A 181 -0.94 8.95 10.63
C ALA A 181 -1.83 9.60 11.70
N LEU A 182 -2.97 10.17 11.30
CA LEU A 182 -3.95 10.76 12.22
C LEU A 182 -4.58 9.70 13.14
N ARG A 183 -4.91 8.51 12.61
CA ARG A 183 -5.40 7.38 13.42
C ARG A 183 -4.39 6.98 14.48
N LYS A 184 -3.11 6.84 14.11
CA LYS A 184 -2.03 6.53 15.06
C LYS A 184 -1.87 7.62 16.13
N GLN A 185 -2.00 8.89 15.76
CA GLN A 185 -1.94 9.99 16.71
C GLN A 185 -3.12 9.96 17.69
N ILE A 186 -4.33 9.66 17.20
CA ILE A 186 -5.53 9.51 18.04
C ILE A 186 -5.37 8.32 19.00
N GLU A 187 -4.90 7.18 18.51
CA GLU A 187 -4.67 5.99 19.32
C GLU A 187 -3.62 6.24 20.41
N ALA A 188 -2.49 6.87 20.07
CA ALA A 188 -1.49 7.27 21.05
C ALA A 188 -2.05 8.25 22.10
N MET A 189 -2.88 9.21 21.69
CA MET A 189 -3.52 10.14 22.61
C MET A 189 -4.54 9.44 23.53
N GLN A 190 -5.30 8.48 23.01
CA GLN A 190 -6.23 7.66 23.80
C GLN A 190 -5.48 6.77 24.79
N ALA A 191 -4.38 6.13 24.38
CA ALA A 191 -3.54 5.35 25.28
C ALA A 191 -3.02 6.21 26.45
N LEU A 192 -2.49 7.40 26.16
CA LEU A 192 -2.05 8.34 27.19
C LEU A 192 -3.20 8.79 28.10
N GLN A 193 -4.41 8.99 27.57
CA GLN A 193 -5.58 9.29 28.40
C GLN A 193 -5.92 8.14 29.34
N THR A 194 -5.93 6.90 28.84
CA THR A 194 -6.22 5.72 29.68
C THR A 194 -5.17 5.51 30.77
N GLU A 195 -3.88 5.67 30.45
CA GLU A 195 -2.80 5.63 31.44
C GLU A 195 -2.93 6.76 32.48
N ALA A 196 -3.29 7.97 32.03
CA ALA A 196 -3.53 9.08 32.92
C ALA A 196 -4.74 8.81 33.84
N GLU A 197 -5.82 8.23 33.34
CA GLU A 197 -6.99 7.85 34.14
C GLU A 197 -6.68 6.74 35.13
N GLU A 198 -5.94 5.71 34.73
CA GLU A 198 -5.46 4.66 35.63
C GLU A 198 -4.54 5.21 36.72
N SER A 199 -3.60 6.08 36.36
CA SER A 199 -2.70 6.70 37.34
C SER A 199 -3.46 7.56 38.35
N LYS A 200 -4.46 8.33 37.91
CA LYS A 200 -5.36 9.09 38.78
C LYS A 200 -6.17 8.16 39.67
N ARG A 201 -6.67 7.04 39.14
CA ARG A 201 -7.43 6.06 39.92
C ARG A 201 -6.56 5.43 41.00
N ARG A 202 -5.35 4.98 40.65
CA ARG A 202 -4.36 4.44 41.61
C ARG A 202 -4.00 5.47 42.68
N ALA A 203 -3.80 6.73 42.30
CA ALA A 203 -3.53 7.80 43.25
C ALA A 203 -4.72 8.04 44.21
N ASN A 204 -5.95 8.04 43.69
CA ASN A 204 -7.15 8.17 44.51
C ASN A 204 -7.33 6.98 45.47
N GLU A 205 -7.09 5.75 44.99
CA GLU A 205 -7.14 4.54 45.82
C GLU A 205 -6.08 4.60 46.93
N ALA A 206 -4.85 5.04 46.63
CA ALA A 206 -3.79 5.24 47.62
C ALA A 206 -4.16 6.32 48.65
N ILE A 207 -4.78 7.42 48.23
CA ILE A 207 -5.27 8.47 49.15
C ILE A 207 -6.35 7.91 50.09
N GLN A 208 -7.26 7.08 49.58
CA GLN A 208 -8.32 6.48 50.40
C GLN A 208 -7.75 5.48 51.41
N GLN A 209 -6.79 4.65 50.98
CA GLN A 209 -6.08 3.74 51.89
C GLN A 209 -5.35 4.52 52.98
N PHE A 210 -4.59 5.55 52.61
CA PHE A 210 -3.89 6.38 53.59
C PHE A 210 -4.85 7.03 54.60
N LYS A 211 -6.03 7.49 54.15
CA LYS A 211 -7.07 8.02 55.04
C LYS A 211 -7.61 6.94 55.98
N ALA A 212 -7.92 5.76 55.46
CA ALA A 212 -8.42 4.64 56.26
C ALA A 212 -7.39 4.19 57.32
N ASP A 213 -6.11 4.12 56.94
CA ASP A 213 -5.01 3.78 57.85
C ASP A 213 -4.87 4.83 58.95
N LYS A 214 -4.96 6.12 58.59
CA LYS A 214 -4.91 7.22 59.57
C LYS A 214 -6.11 7.23 60.51
N GLU A 215 -7.30 6.92 60.02
CA GLU A 215 -8.49 6.77 60.86
C GLU A 215 -8.38 5.56 61.80
N ALA A 216 -7.82 4.44 61.33
CA ALA A 216 -7.56 3.28 62.16
C ALA A 216 -6.52 3.56 63.25
N GLU A 217 -5.43 4.26 62.90
CA GLU A 217 -4.40 4.72 63.85
C GLU A 217 -5.00 5.67 64.90
N ALA A 218 -5.84 6.62 64.49
CA ALA A 218 -6.50 7.54 65.39
C ALA A 218 -7.43 6.81 66.38
N LYS A 219 -8.21 5.83 65.91
CA LYS A 219 -9.07 5.01 66.77
C LYS A 219 -8.27 4.18 67.77
N ALA A 220 -7.18 3.55 67.32
CA ALA A 220 -6.32 2.78 68.21
C ALA A 220 -5.70 3.65 69.32
N LEU A 221 -5.26 4.88 68.98
CA LEU A 221 -4.76 5.85 69.94
C LEU A 221 -5.85 6.36 70.89
N GLU A 222 -7.08 6.53 70.42
CA GLU A 222 -8.22 6.91 71.27
C GLU A 222 -8.55 5.80 72.27
N GLU A 223 -8.61 4.55 71.83
CA GLU A 223 -8.81 3.37 72.68
C GLU A 223 -7.69 3.23 73.73
N GLU A 224 -6.43 3.41 73.34
CA GLU A 224 -5.29 3.38 74.27
C GLU A 224 -5.40 4.49 75.32
N ASN A 225 -5.73 5.72 74.91
CA ASN A 225 -5.93 6.84 75.84
C ASN A 225 -7.10 6.59 76.80
N GLU A 226 -8.20 5.99 76.34
CA GLU A 226 -9.32 5.63 77.20
C GLU A 226 -8.91 4.55 78.23
N GLN A 227 -8.15 3.55 77.82
CA GLN A 227 -7.60 2.55 78.74
C GLN A 227 -6.67 3.16 79.78
N LEU A 228 -5.79 4.08 79.37
CA LEU A 228 -4.90 4.79 80.28
C LEU A 228 -5.67 5.65 81.29
N ARG A 229 -6.76 6.30 80.85
CA ARG A 229 -7.66 7.04 81.74
C ARG A 229 -8.32 6.13 82.77
N LYS A 230 -8.88 4.99 82.35
CA LYS A 230 -9.47 4.01 83.28
C LYS A 230 -8.45 3.51 84.30
N LYS A 231 -7.24 3.17 83.87
CA LYS A 231 -6.15 2.78 84.78
C LYS A 231 -5.74 3.89 85.74
N ALA A 232 -5.73 5.14 85.29
CA ALA A 232 -5.43 6.29 86.14
C ALA A 232 -6.54 6.53 87.18
N GLU A 233 -7.80 6.36 86.80
CA GLU A 233 -8.96 6.43 87.72
C GLU A 233 -8.92 5.29 88.75
N GLU A 234 -8.64 4.07 88.33
CA GLU A 234 -8.44 2.93 89.23
C GLU A 234 -7.31 3.17 90.23
N ALA A 235 -6.15 3.67 89.76
CA ALA A 235 -5.03 4.01 90.61
C ALA A 235 -5.36 5.14 91.60
N ALA A 236 -6.15 6.14 91.19
CA ALA A 236 -6.61 7.22 92.07
C ALA A 236 -7.58 6.71 93.15
N ASN A 237 -8.51 5.81 92.80
CA ASN A 237 -9.42 5.18 93.75
C ASN A 237 -8.64 4.32 94.77
N LEU A 238 -7.70 3.49 94.31
CA LEU A 238 -6.84 2.72 95.20
C LEU A 238 -6.00 3.61 96.12
N ALA A 239 -5.50 4.76 95.63
CA ALA A 239 -4.78 5.71 96.46
C ALA A 239 -5.67 6.34 97.54
N ALA A 240 -6.92 6.67 97.20
CA ALA A 240 -7.91 7.17 98.16
C ALA A 240 -8.26 6.11 99.21
N ASP A 241 -8.46 4.85 98.80
CA ASP A 241 -8.70 3.72 99.69
C ASP A 241 -7.53 3.52 100.65
N LEU A 242 -6.29 3.52 100.15
CA LEU A 242 -5.08 3.44 100.98
C LEU A 242 -4.99 4.60 101.97
N GLN A 243 -5.37 5.82 101.57
CA GLN A 243 -5.38 6.97 102.47
C GLN A 243 -6.43 6.81 103.58
N SER A 244 -7.62 6.29 103.26
CA SER A 244 -8.66 5.98 104.24
C SER A 244 -8.26 4.84 105.18
N LEU A 245 -7.58 3.81 104.67
CA LEU A 245 -7.01 2.74 105.48
C LEU A 245 -5.94 3.29 106.41
N LYS A 246 -5.08 4.17 105.91
CA LYS A 246 -4.05 4.82 106.72
C LYS A 246 -4.68 5.63 107.86
N SER A 247 -5.73 6.40 107.59
CA SER A 247 -6.42 7.16 108.65
C SER A 247 -7.10 6.24 109.67
N THR A 248 -7.72 5.13 109.24
CA THR A 248 -8.35 4.18 110.18
C THR A 248 -7.31 3.44 111.02
N VAL A 249 -6.17 3.06 110.44
CA VAL A 249 -5.04 2.49 111.20
C VAL A 249 -4.49 3.50 112.20
N GLU A 250 -4.34 4.75 111.81
CA GLU A 250 -3.89 5.83 112.69
C GLU A 250 -4.89 6.07 113.83
N GLU A 251 -6.20 6.01 113.56
CA GLU A 251 -7.24 6.04 114.60
C GLU A 251 -7.21 4.84 115.54
N LEU A 252 -6.94 3.63 115.03
CA LEU A 252 -6.79 2.42 115.84
C LEU A 252 -5.50 2.42 116.66
N GLN A 253 -4.44 3.08 116.18
CA GLN A 253 -3.17 3.27 116.88
C GLN A 253 -3.24 4.39 117.93
N LYS A 254 -4.21 5.32 117.85
CA LYS A 254 -4.45 6.24 118.96
C LYS A 254 -4.75 5.40 120.20
N PRO A 255 -4.02 5.61 121.31
CA PRO A 255 -4.17 4.76 122.49
C PRO A 255 -5.62 4.81 122.94
N LYS A 256 -6.29 3.65 122.94
CA LYS A 256 -7.64 3.56 123.55
C LYS A 256 -7.51 4.14 124.96
N PRO A 257 -8.37 5.09 125.34
CA PRO A 257 -8.30 5.70 126.67
C PRO A 257 -8.31 4.56 127.69
N SER A 258 -7.21 4.47 128.44
CA SER A 258 -7.02 3.39 129.41
C SER A 258 -8.21 3.40 130.36
N TRP A 259 -8.64 2.23 130.85
CA TRP A 259 -9.85 2.15 131.69
C TRP A 259 -9.80 3.12 132.89
N TRP A 260 -8.59 3.44 133.37
CA TRP A 260 -8.32 4.47 134.38
C TRP A 260 -8.63 5.91 133.90
N GLN A 261 -8.29 6.28 132.66
CA GLN A 261 -8.65 7.61 132.11
C GLN A 261 -10.16 7.80 131.97
N LYS A 262 -10.91 6.72 131.71
CA LYS A 262 -12.39 6.75 131.72
C LYS A 262 -12.98 6.83 133.12
N LEU A 263 -12.28 6.35 134.13
CA LEU A 263 -12.71 6.43 135.54
C LEU A 263 -12.42 7.80 136.18
N PHE A 264 -11.48 8.57 135.64
CA PHE A 264 -11.09 9.90 136.15
C PHE A 264 -11.62 11.09 135.31
N SER A 265 -12.51 10.85 134.35
CA SER A 265 -13.14 11.90 133.54
C SER A 265 -14.60 11.50 133.28
N ALA A 266 -15.50 11.56 134.26
CA ALA A 266 -16.34 12.72 134.60
C ALA A 266 -17.44 12.21 135.59
N PRO A 267 -18.14 13.05 136.38
CA PRO A 267 -18.49 14.44 136.10
C PRO A 267 -18.21 15.42 137.25
N SER A 268 -17.76 16.62 136.89
CA SER A 268 -17.96 17.82 137.71
C SER A 268 -18.78 18.81 136.88
N GLU A 269 -20.08 18.80 137.12
CA GLU A 269 -20.95 19.97 137.09
C GLU A 269 -21.66 20.00 138.45
N PRO A 270 -22.07 21.16 138.97
CA PRO A 270 -22.33 22.42 138.28
C PRO A 270 -21.19 23.46 138.29
#